data_AF-A0A5P8W738-F1
#
_entry.id   AF-A0A5P8W738-F1
#
_cell.length_a   1.000
_cell.length_b   1.000
_cell.length_c   1.000
_cell.angle_alpha   90.00
_cell.angle_beta   90.00
_cell.angle_gamma   90.00
#
_symmetry.space_group_name_H-M   'P 1'
#
loop_
_entity.id
_entity.type
_entity.pdbx_description
1 polymer ?
#
loop_
_entity_poly.entity_id
_entity_poly.type
_entity_poly.pdbx_seq_one_letter_code
_entity_poly.pdbx_strand_id
1 'polypeptide(L)'
;MTIQLQLKPEIEARLIAEAAAQGLSVEVYLASLIENSLTSHKESFFYQVSTQEEWEAILTDLINSPAFSLAPALSDAAISRESIYTREDEML
;
A
#
# COMPACT_ATOMS: atom_id res chain seq x y z
N MET A 1 25.00 1.46 17.03
CA MET A 1 25.69 2.22 15.96
C MET A 1 25.41 3.69 16.20
N THR A 2 26.39 4.58 16.01
CA THR A 2 26.21 6.02 16.26
C THR A 2 26.32 6.77 14.95
N ILE A 3 25.30 7.57 14.62
CA ILE A 3 25.26 8.43 13.44
C ILE A 3 25.36 9.87 13.94
N GLN A 4 26.29 10.66 13.38
CA GLN A 4 26.41 12.09 13.66
C GLN A 4 25.86 12.88 12.46
N LEU A 5 24.95 13.81 12.74
CA LEU A 5 24.31 14.64 11.73
C LEU A 5 24.50 16.11 12.10
N GLN A 6 25.05 16.91 11.19
CA GLN A 6 25.12 18.36 11.35
C GLN A 6 23.87 18.98 10.74
N LEU A 7 23.08 19.66 11.58
CA LEU A 7 21.86 20.34 11.18
C LEU A 7 22.08 21.85 11.14
N LYS A 8 21.26 22.54 10.36
CA LYS A 8 21.19 24.00 10.45
C LYS A 8 20.53 24.39 11.77
N PRO A 9 20.94 25.50 12.42
CA PRO A 9 20.42 25.91 13.72
C PRO A 9 18.89 26.02 13.76
N GLU A 10 18.26 26.46 12.66
CA GLU A 10 16.80 26.63 12.59
C GLU A 10 16.07 25.29 12.63
N ILE A 11 16.66 24.24 12.06
CA ILE A 11 16.09 22.89 12.05
C ILE A 11 16.24 22.24 13.42
N GLU A 12 17.41 22.40 14.04
CA GLU A 12 17.65 21.89 15.40
C GLU A 12 16.66 22.49 16.41
N ALA A 13 16.48 23.82 16.39
CA ALA A 13 15.53 24.50 17.26
C ALA A 13 14.09 23.99 17.08
N ARG A 14 13.69 23.73 15.84
CA ARG A 14 12.36 23.20 15.52
C ARG A 14 12.19 21.77 16.03
N LEU A 15 13.19 20.91 15.84
CA LEU A 15 13.16 19.53 16.35
C LEU A 15 13.06 19.49 17.88
N ILE A 16 13.80 20.37 18.57
CA ILE A 16 13.72 20.52 20.03
C ILE A 16 12.31 20.92 20.47
N ALA A 17 11.73 21.93 19.81
CA ALA A 17 10.39 22.41 20.15
C ALA A 17 9.32 21.33 19.94
N GLU A 18 9.42 20.58 18.83
CA GLU A 18 8.45 19.54 18.48
C GLU A 18 8.56 18.30 19.38
N ALA A 19 9.78 17.90 19.74
CA ALA A 19 10.01 16.85 20.73
C ALA A 19 9.45 17.25 22.11
N ALA A 20 9.71 18.49 22.55
CA ALA A 20 9.19 19.01 23.81
C ALA A 20 7.66 19.08 23.84
N ALA A 21 7.02 19.46 22.73
CA ALA A 21 5.56 19.47 22.61
C ALA A 21 4.94 18.06 22.77
N GLN A 22 5.69 17.02 22.40
CA GLN A 22 5.29 15.62 22.54
C GLN A 22 5.76 15.00 23.87
N GLY A 23 6.47 15.76 24.72
CA GLY A 23 7.04 15.26 25.97
C GLY A 23 8.17 14.25 25.77
N LEU A 24 8.83 14.27 24.61
CA LEU A 24 9.92 13.37 24.22
C LEU A 24 11.27 14.08 24.23
N SER A 25 12.34 13.31 24.40
CA SER A 25 13.69 13.82 24.10
C SER A 25 13.87 13.94 22.59
N VAL A 26 14.78 14.82 22.17
CA VAL A 26 15.04 15.07 20.74
C VAL A 26 15.48 13.80 20.04
N GLU A 27 16.31 12.99 20.69
CA GLU A 27 16.84 11.73 20.13
C GLU A 27 15.73 10.72 19.88
N VAL A 28 14.79 10.59 20.82
CA VAL A 28 13.64 9.67 20.70
C VAL A 28 12.70 10.15 19.59
N TYR A 29 12.45 11.45 19.52
CA TYR A 29 11.64 12.04 18.46
C TYR A 29 12.26 11.83 17.07
N LEU A 30 13.57 12.08 16.94
CA LEU A 30 14.30 11.91 15.68
C LEU A 30 14.35 10.44 15.24
N ALA A 31 14.55 9.51 16.17
CA ALA A 31 14.51 8.09 15.90
C ALA A 31 13.12 7.67 15.39
N SER A 32 12.05 8.11 16.05
CA SER A 32 10.67 7.87 15.63
C SER A 32 10.39 8.41 14.23
N LEU A 33 10.82 9.63 13.92
CA LEU A 33 10.65 10.22 12.58
C LEU A 33 11.35 9.40 11.50
N ILE A 34 12.59 8.95 11.77
CA ILE A 34 13.36 8.13 10.83
C ILE A 34 12.69 6.77 10.64
N GLU A 35 12.30 6.10 11.73
CA GLU A 35 11.60 4.82 11.67
C GLU A 35 10.30 4.94 10.88
N ASN A 36 9.48 5.95 11.18
CA ASN A 36 8.22 6.22 10.48
C ASN A 36 8.44 6.51 8.99
N SER A 37 9.47 7.28 8.64
CA SER A 37 9.83 7.56 7.25
C SER A 37 10.24 6.29 6.51
N LEU A 38 11.05 5.44 7.14
CA LEU A 38 11.49 4.17 6.57
C LEU A 38 10.34 3.16 6.44
N THR A 39 9.38 3.16 7.38
CA THR A 39 8.16 2.34 7.27
C THR A 39 7.17 2.91 6.27
N SER A 40 7.08 4.23 6.11
CA SER A 40 6.24 4.85 5.07
C SER A 40 6.82 4.61 3.67
N HIS A 41 8.10 4.25 3.57
CA HIS A 41 8.73 3.80 2.33
C HIS A 41 8.42 2.33 2.00
N LYS A 42 7.69 1.62 2.86
CA LYS A 42 7.22 0.26 2.56
C LYS A 42 5.90 0.29 1.82
N GLU A 43 5.98 -0.31 0.63
CA GLU A 43 4.90 -0.82 -0.20
C GLU A 43 4.10 0.24 -0.95
N SER A 44 4.78 0.88 -1.91
CA SER A 44 4.06 1.28 -3.12
C SER A 44 3.41 0.03 -3.70
N PHE A 45 2.08 -0.01 -3.69
CA PHE A 45 1.36 -1.15 -4.22
C PHE A 45 1.72 -1.35 -5.68
N PHE A 46 1.70 -2.60 -6.16
CA PHE A 46 1.99 -2.94 -7.56
C PHE A 46 1.27 -1.98 -8.54
N TYR A 47 -0.01 -1.68 -8.28
CA TYR A 47 -0.78 -0.77 -9.13
C TYR A 47 -0.32 0.69 -9.16
N GLN A 48 0.53 1.12 -8.23
CA GLN A 48 1.05 2.50 -8.15
C GLN A 48 2.37 2.68 -8.89
N VAL A 49 3.15 1.61 -9.05
CA VAL A 49 4.53 1.67 -9.58
C VAL A 49 4.72 0.88 -10.86
N SER A 50 3.77 0.02 -11.22
CA SER A 50 3.95 -0.84 -12.38
C SER A 50 3.71 -0.15 -13.71
N THR A 51 4.54 -0.50 -14.69
CA THR A 51 4.39 -0.04 -16.07
C THR A 51 3.31 -0.82 -16.80
N GLN A 52 2.90 -0.33 -17.97
CA GLN A 52 1.92 -1.01 -18.81
C GLN A 52 2.39 -2.41 -19.22
N GLU A 53 3.68 -2.57 -19.54
CA GLU A 53 4.27 -3.83 -19.95
C GLU A 53 4.28 -4.86 -18.81
N GLU A 54 4.54 -4.42 -17.58
CA GLU A 54 4.47 -5.28 -16.39
C GLU A 54 3.04 -5.75 -16.12
N TRP A 55 2.06 -4.86 -16.30
CA TRP A 55 0.64 -5.22 -16.23
C TRP A 55 0.25 -6.25 -17.29
N GLU A 56 0.67 -6.04 -18.54
CA GLU A 56 0.38 -6.97 -19.64
C GLU A 56 0.98 -8.36 -19.38
N ALA A 57 2.22 -8.41 -18.89
CA ALA A 57 2.88 -9.67 -18.55
C ALA A 57 2.12 -10.43 -17.46
N ILE A 58 1.77 -9.77 -16.35
CA ILE A 58 1.07 -10.43 -15.23
C ILE A 58 -0.33 -10.89 -15.64
N LEU A 59 -1.08 -10.07 -16.40
CA LEU A 59 -2.41 -10.46 -16.86
C LEU A 59 -2.33 -11.64 -17.85
N THR A 60 -1.31 -11.65 -18.71
CA THR A 60 -1.07 -12.78 -19.62
C THR A 60 -0.74 -14.05 -18.84
N ASP A 61 0.13 -13.97 -17.83
CA ASP A 61 0.45 -15.10 -16.97
C ASP A 61 -0.78 -15.60 -16.19
N LEU A 62 -1.61 -14.68 -15.69
CA LEU A 62 -2.85 -15.00 -15.00
C LEU A 62 -3.82 -15.77 -15.90
N ILE A 63 -4.10 -15.26 -17.10
CA ILE A 63 -5.04 -15.87 -18.06
C ILE A 63 -4.55 -17.25 -18.51
N ASN A 64 -3.23 -17.43 -18.66
CA ASN A 64 -2.64 -18.70 -19.03
C ASN A 64 -2.44 -19.65 -17.83
N SER A 65 -2.82 -19.23 -16.62
CA SER A 65 -2.64 -20.06 -15.44
C SER A 65 -3.58 -21.28 -15.46
N PRO A 66 -3.14 -22.45 -14.94
CA PRO A 66 -3.97 -23.65 -14.85
C PRO A 66 -5.25 -23.47 -14.01
N ALA A 67 -5.33 -22.41 -13.20
CA ALA A 67 -6.50 -22.13 -12.38
C ALA A 67 -7.77 -21.94 -13.23
N PHE A 68 -7.65 -21.32 -14.41
CA PHE A 68 -8.79 -21.08 -15.30
C PHE A 68 -9.18 -22.29 -16.14
N SER A 69 -8.24 -23.21 -16.43
CA SER A 69 -8.55 -24.44 -17.18
C SER A 69 -9.19 -25.52 -16.31
N LEU A 70 -8.92 -25.51 -15.00
CA LEU A 70 -9.51 -26.43 -14.03
C LEU A 70 -10.85 -25.94 -13.47
N ALA A 71 -11.16 -24.65 -13.65
CA ALA A 71 -12.41 -24.07 -13.16
C ALA A 71 -13.61 -24.63 -13.96
N PRO A 72 -14.69 -25.08 -13.29
CA PRO A 72 -15.90 -25.48 -13.98
C PRO A 72 -16.52 -24.27 -14.68
N ALA A 73 -17.08 -24.49 -15.88
CA ALA A 73 -17.82 -23.47 -16.58
C ALA A 73 -19.00 -22.97 -15.74
N LEU A 74 -19.23 -21.67 -15.75
CA LEU A 74 -20.41 -21.08 -15.11
C LEU A 74 -21.67 -21.51 -15.89
N SER A 75 -22.75 -21.74 -15.15
CA SER A 75 -24.06 -21.99 -15.79
C SER A 75 -24.62 -20.72 -16.42
N ASP A 76 -25.47 -20.87 -17.44
CA ASP A 76 -26.16 -19.75 -18.09
C ASP A 76 -26.96 -18.91 -17.09
N ALA A 77 -27.54 -19.55 -16.07
CA ALA A 77 -28.22 -18.86 -14.99
C ALA A 77 -27.25 -18.00 -14.16
N ALA A 78 -26.03 -18.48 -13.89
CA ALA A 78 -25.03 -17.74 -13.11
C ALA A 78 -24.49 -16.50 -13.84
N ILE A 79 -24.39 -16.54 -15.18
CA ILE A 79 -23.97 -15.41 -16.02
C ILE A 79 -25.14 -14.58 -16.56
N SER A 80 -26.38 -14.91 -16.19
CA SER A 80 -27.56 -14.16 -16.62
C SER A 80 -27.51 -12.73 -16.09
N ARG A 81 -28.11 -11.80 -16.85
CA ARG A 81 -28.24 -10.40 -16.44
C ARG A 81 -28.94 -10.31 -15.09
N GLU A 82 -29.97 -11.12 -14.90
CA GLU A 82 -30.73 -11.21 -13.66
C GLU A 82 -29.84 -11.73 -12.51
N SER A 83 -28.97 -12.72 -12.70
CA SER A 83 -28.02 -13.14 -11.64
C SER A 83 -26.99 -12.05 -11.29
N ILE A 84 -26.53 -11.28 -12.28
CA ILE A 84 -25.48 -10.26 -12.08
C ILE A 84 -26.04 -9.02 -11.38
N TYR A 85 -27.24 -8.56 -11.76
CA TYR A 85 -27.78 -7.27 -11.33
C TYR A 85 -28.87 -7.34 -10.25
N THR A 86 -29.47 -8.51 -9.97
CA THR A 86 -30.61 -8.60 -9.03
C THR A 86 -30.21 -9.00 -7.60
N ARG A 87 -28.92 -9.28 -7.32
CA ARG A 87 -28.45 -9.66 -5.97
C ARG A 87 -28.58 -8.54 -4.93
N GLU A 88 -28.60 -7.28 -5.36
CA GLU A 88 -28.70 -6.12 -4.45
C GLU A 88 -30.15 -5.82 -4.07
N ASP A 89 -31.12 -6.20 -4.91
CA ASP A 89 -32.55 -5.94 -4.71
C ASP A 89 -33.20 -6.91 -3.71
N GLU A 90 -32.61 -8.08 -3.45
CA GLU A 90 -33.12 -9.09 -2.49
C GLU A 90 -32.73 -8.79 -1.02
N MET A 91 -31.88 -7.78 -0.77
CA MET A 91 -31.43 -7.40 0.59
C MET A 91 -32.25 -6.25 1.22
N LEU A 92 -33.40 -5.89 0.64
CA LEU A 92 -34.35 -4.88 1.15
C LEU A 92 -35.68 -5.53 1.59
#